data_AF-A0A149U900-F1
#
_entry.id   AF-A0A149U900-F1
#
_cell.length_a   1.000
_cell.length_b   1.000
_cell.length_c   1.000
_cell.angle_alpha   90.00
_cell.angle_beta   90.00
_cell.angle_gamma   90.00
#
_symmetry.space_group_name_H-M   'P 1'
#
loop_
_entity.id
_entity.type
_entity.pdbx_description
1 polymer ?
#
loop_
_entity_poly.entity_id
_entity_poly.type
_entity_poly.pdbx_seq_one_letter_code
_entity_poly.pdbx_strand_id
1 'polypeptide(L)'
;MAAWRDDTTHTELLHRGSEDSRLASDRARRLYSAGLVGFLEVLTTERTALAAENAEAVARLERLQDAVNLYTAMGSGWQGVAVTATTLPVSLEQQGVLARAFKE
;
A
#
# COMPACT_ATOMS: atom_id res chain seq x y z
N MET A 1 -1.81 16.06 -3.02
CA MET A 1 -3.15 16.22 -2.39
C MET A 1 -4.29 15.81 -3.31
N ALA A 2 -4.31 16.18 -4.60
CA ALA A 2 -5.38 15.78 -5.53
C ALA A 2 -5.45 14.26 -5.77
N ALA A 3 -4.32 13.60 -6.02
CA ALA A 3 -4.26 12.15 -6.26
C ALA A 3 -4.78 11.30 -5.08
N TRP A 4 -4.39 11.64 -3.84
CA TRP A 4 -4.90 10.94 -2.65
C TRP A 4 -6.42 11.10 -2.47
N ARG A 5 -6.98 12.27 -2.80
CA ARG A 5 -8.43 12.49 -2.72
C ARG A 5 -9.18 11.69 -3.79
N ASP A 6 -8.59 11.58 -4.98
CA ASP A 6 -9.14 10.77 -6.07
C ASP A 6 -9.18 9.29 -5.67
N ASP A 7 -8.10 8.76 -5.10
CA ASP A 7 -8.03 7.39 -4.56
C ASP A 7 -9.09 7.11 -3.47
N THR A 8 -9.28 8.05 -2.53
CA THR A 8 -10.37 7.91 -1.54
C THR A 8 -11.76 7.90 -2.17
N THR A 9 -11.95 8.62 -3.27
CA THR A 9 -13.23 8.65 -3.98
C THR A 9 -13.43 7.35 -4.77
N HIS A 10 -12.36 6.86 -5.42
CA HIS A 10 -12.38 5.62 -6.17
C HIS A 10 -12.71 4.42 -5.28
N THR A 11 -12.04 4.30 -4.14
CA THR A 11 -12.31 3.23 -3.15
C THR A 11 -13.73 3.27 -2.62
N GLU A 12 -14.29 4.46 -2.37
CA GLU A 12 -15.70 4.63 -1.95
C GLU A 12 -16.69 4.22 -3.06
N LEU A 13 -16.42 4.56 -4.32
CA LEU A 13 -17.27 4.16 -5.45
C LEU A 13 -17.29 2.64 -5.62
N LEU A 14 -16.14 1.98 -5.48
CA LEU A 14 -16.04 0.53 -5.53
C LEU A 14 -16.74 -0.12 -4.33
N HIS A 15 -16.63 0.46 -3.14
CA HIS A 15 -17.36 -0.01 -1.96
C HIS A 15 -18.88 0.02 -2.18
N ARG A 16 -19.43 1.13 -2.67
CA ARG A 16 -20.86 1.21 -3.01
C ARG A 16 -21.27 0.21 -4.08
N GLY A 17 -20.46 0.06 -5.14
CA GLY A 17 -20.71 -0.92 -6.19
C GLY A 17 -20.72 -2.37 -5.68
N SER A 18 -19.88 -2.67 -4.71
CA SER A 18 -19.82 -3.96 -4.00
C SER A 18 -21.11 -4.19 -3.19
N GLU A 19 -21.55 -3.20 -2.41
CA GLU A 19 -22.80 -3.29 -1.65
C GLU A 19 -24.03 -3.47 -2.55
N ASP A 20 -24.12 -2.70 -3.63
CA ASP A 20 -25.21 -2.79 -4.61
C ASP A 20 -25.24 -4.17 -5.29
N SER A 21 -24.06 -4.71 -5.63
CA SER A 21 -23.95 -6.03 -6.25
C SER A 21 -24.30 -7.16 -5.30
N ARG A 22 -23.93 -7.06 -4.01
CA ARG A 22 -24.37 -8.00 -2.97
C ARG A 22 -25.88 -7.99 -2.81
N LEU A 23 -26.50 -6.80 -2.75
CA LEU A 23 -27.94 -6.65 -2.66
C LEU A 23 -28.65 -7.26 -3.90
N ALA A 24 -28.08 -7.09 -5.09
CA ALA A 24 -28.60 -7.71 -6.31
C ALA A 24 -28.54 -9.24 -6.24
N SER A 25 -27.43 -9.82 -5.76
CA SER A 25 -27.30 -11.27 -5.55
C SER A 25 -28.33 -11.80 -4.55
N ASP A 26 -28.53 -11.11 -3.43
CA ASP A 26 -29.54 -11.48 -2.43
C ASP A 26 -30.96 -11.46 -3.00
N ARG A 27 -31.28 -10.47 -3.84
CA ARG A 27 -32.56 -10.40 -4.55
C ARG A 27 -32.72 -11.55 -5.54
N ALA A 28 -31.69 -11.87 -6.32
CA ALA A 28 -31.72 -12.99 -7.26
C ALA A 28 -31.97 -14.33 -6.55
N ARG A 29 -31.32 -14.56 -5.40
CA ARG A 29 -31.58 -15.75 -4.55
C ARG A 29 -33.04 -15.83 -4.11
N ARG A 30 -33.64 -14.70 -3.69
CA ARG A 30 -35.05 -14.65 -3.29
C ARG A 30 -35.99 -14.93 -4.47
N LEU A 31 -35.73 -14.30 -5.63
CA LEU A 31 -36.52 -14.54 -6.84
C LEU A 31 -36.43 -15.99 -7.30
N TYR A 32 -35.24 -16.61 -7.21
CA TYR A 32 -35.05 -18.03 -7.53
C TYR A 32 -35.85 -18.92 -6.57
N SER A 33 -35.81 -18.64 -5.26
CA SER A 33 -36.61 -19.38 -4.27
C SER A 33 -38.12 -19.25 -4.51
N ALA A 34 -38.55 -18.16 -5.13
CA ALA A 34 -39.94 -17.93 -5.55
C ALA A 34 -40.26 -18.48 -6.96
N GLY A 35 -39.29 -19.10 -7.65
CA GLY A 35 -39.45 -19.63 -9.01
C GLY A 35 -39.57 -18.58 -10.11
N LEU A 36 -39.22 -17.31 -9.83
CA LEU A 36 -39.38 -16.18 -10.75
C LEU A 36 -38.20 -15.98 -11.70
N VAL A 37 -37.03 -16.54 -11.37
CA VAL A 37 -35.82 -16.51 -12.21
C VAL A 37 -35.14 -17.88 -12.23
N GLY A 38 -34.36 -18.15 -13.28
CA GLY A 38 -33.55 -19.36 -13.37
C GLY A 38 -32.30 -19.32 -12.49
N PHE A 39 -31.74 -20.48 -12.16
CA PHE A 39 -30.53 -20.57 -11.34
C PHE A 39 -29.29 -19.92 -11.99
N LEU A 40 -29.24 -19.89 -13.32
CA LEU A 40 -28.15 -19.21 -14.04
C LEU A 40 -28.11 -17.69 -13.76
N GLU A 41 -29.26 -17.08 -13.49
CA GLU A 41 -29.34 -15.66 -13.10
C GLU A 41 -28.72 -15.44 -11.71
N VAL A 42 -28.97 -16.37 -10.79
CA VAL A 42 -28.35 -16.37 -9.45
C VAL A 42 -26.83 -16.44 -9.57
N LEU A 43 -26.30 -17.40 -10.33
CA LEU A 43 -24.86 -17.54 -10.53
C LEU A 43 -24.25 -16.31 -11.22
N THR A 44 -24.98 -15.70 -12.16
CA THR A 44 -24.52 -14.48 -12.84
C THR A 44 -24.41 -13.31 -11.87
N THR A 45 -25.41 -13.10 -11.02
CA THR A 45 -25.40 -12.04 -10.00
C THR A 45 -24.39 -12.30 -8.89
N GLU A 46 -24.21 -13.55 -8.45
CA GLU A 46 -23.15 -13.95 -7.51
C GLU A 46 -21.75 -13.67 -8.08
N ARG A 47 -21.50 -14.04 -9.34
CA ARG A 47 -20.23 -13.74 -10.02
C ARG A 47 -19.98 -12.23 -10.08
N THR A 48 -21.01 -11.44 -10.39
CA THR A 48 -20.89 -9.96 -10.42
C THR A 48 -20.57 -9.41 -9.02
N ALA A 49 -21.23 -9.90 -7.97
CA ALA A 49 -20.96 -9.51 -6.60
C ALA A 49 -19.52 -9.82 -6.18
N LEU A 50 -19.04 -11.04 -6.44
CA LEU A 50 -17.66 -11.43 -6.15
C LEU A 50 -16.64 -10.60 -6.93
N ALA A 51 -16.93 -10.27 -8.19
CA ALA A 51 -16.06 -9.41 -8.99
C ALA A 51 -15.97 -7.98 -8.40
N ALA A 52 -17.09 -7.43 -7.92
CA ALA A 52 -17.13 -6.12 -7.27
C ALA A 52 -16.38 -6.12 -5.92
N GLU A 53 -16.59 -7.15 -5.09
CA GLU A 53 -15.85 -7.33 -3.83
C GLU A 53 -14.33 -7.44 -4.07
N ASN A 54 -13.91 -8.17 -5.11
CA ASN A 54 -12.51 -8.27 -5.47
C ASN A 54 -11.93 -6.94 -5.95
N ALA A 55 -12.66 -6.18 -6.78
CA ALA A 55 -12.22 -4.86 -7.24
C ALA A 55 -12.03 -3.89 -6.07
N GLU A 56 -12.95 -3.89 -5.11
CA GLU A 56 -12.84 -3.11 -3.88
C GLU A 56 -11.61 -3.51 -3.06
N ALA A 57 -11.36 -4.81 -2.88
CA ALA A 57 -10.20 -5.32 -2.14
C ALA A 57 -8.87 -4.91 -2.80
N VAL A 58 -8.79 -4.98 -4.13
CA VAL A 58 -7.61 -4.54 -4.90
C VAL A 58 -7.39 -3.04 -4.72
N ALA A 59 -8.42 -2.20 -4.86
CA ALA A 59 -8.26 -0.76 -4.68
C ALA A 59 -7.84 -0.37 -3.25
N ARG A 60 -8.35 -1.08 -2.23
CA ARG A 60 -7.88 -0.90 -0.84
C ARG A 60 -6.40 -1.28 -0.68
N LEU A 61 -5.94 -2.32 -1.36
CA LEU A 61 -4.53 -2.72 -1.37
C LEU A 61 -3.66 -1.65 -2.03
N GLU A 62 -4.06 -1.15 -3.19
CA GLU A 62 -3.35 -0.08 -3.92
C GLU A 62 -3.20 1.17 -3.05
N ARG A 63 -4.27 1.60 -2.37
CA ARG A 63 -4.22 2.71 -1.41
C ARG A 63 -3.19 2.52 -0.28
N LEU A 64 -3.11 1.31 0.26
CA LEU A 64 -2.12 0.99 1.31
C LEU A 64 -0.70 1.02 0.76
N GLN A 65 -0.49 0.51 -0.46
CA GLN A 65 0.80 0.56 -1.14
C GLN A 65 1.21 2.01 -1.41
N ASP A 66 0.29 2.86 -1.85
CA ASP A 66 0.53 4.29 -2.06
C ASP A 66 0.91 5.01 -0.77
N ALA A 67 0.27 4.67 0.35
CA ALA A 67 0.65 5.21 1.66
C ALA A 67 2.08 4.80 2.06
N VAL A 68 2.46 3.54 1.83
CA VAL A 68 3.82 3.04 2.08
C VAL A 68 4.84 3.71 1.16
N ASN A 69 4.51 3.87 -0.13
CA ASN A 69 5.36 4.53 -1.11
C ASN A 69 5.58 6.00 -0.76
N LEU A 70 4.52 6.72 -0.38
CA LEU A 70 4.62 8.10 0.11
C LEU A 70 5.52 8.18 1.34
N TYR A 71 5.30 7.32 2.33
CA TYR A 71 6.13 7.26 3.54
C TYR A 71 7.61 6.99 3.22
N THR A 72 7.89 6.10 2.27
CA THR A 72 9.25 5.76 1.84
C THR A 72 9.90 6.92 1.07
N ALA A 73 9.16 7.57 0.16
CA ALA A 73 9.63 8.70 -0.64
C ALA A 73 9.97 9.93 0.22
N MET A 74 9.31 10.09 1.37
CA MET A 74 9.61 11.14 2.35
C MET A 74 10.94 10.92 3.11
N GLY A 75 11.65 9.83 2.83
CA GLY A 75 13.01 9.60 3.34
C GLY A 75 13.10 8.67 4.55
N SER A 76 12.03 7.96 4.90
CA SER A 76 12.02 7.01 6.04
C SER A 76 12.91 5.77 5.87
N GLY A 77 13.57 5.62 4.71
CA GLY A 77 14.64 4.64 4.46
C GLY A 77 16.06 5.14 4.79
N TRP A 78 16.27 6.42 5.08
CA TRP A 78 17.57 6.92 5.56
C TRP A 78 17.66 6.71 7.08
N GLN A 79 17.75 5.45 7.50
CA GLN A 79 18.51 5.18 8.72
C GLN A 79 19.95 5.50 8.33
N GLY A 80 20.36 6.74 8.64
CA GLY A 80 21.64 7.28 8.22
C GLY A 80 22.69 6.20 8.33
N VAL A 81 23.41 5.93 7.23
CA VAL A 81 24.69 5.23 7.27
C VAL A 81 25.34 5.70 8.56
N ALA A 82 25.50 4.80 9.52
CA ALA A 82 26.06 5.19 10.80
C ALA A 82 27.37 5.87 10.44
N VAL A 83 27.46 7.18 10.68
CA VAL A 83 28.64 7.97 10.33
C VAL A 83 29.74 7.64 11.34
N THR A 84 29.88 6.37 11.72
CA THR A 84 30.94 5.84 12.56
C THR A 84 32.23 5.70 11.77
N ALA A 85 32.21 6.00 10.47
CA ALA A 85 33.40 6.08 9.62
C ALA A 85 33.71 7.51 9.15
N THR A 86 33.37 8.56 9.92
CA THR A 86 34.15 9.81 9.82
C THR A 86 35.46 9.61 10.58
N THR A 87 36.32 8.72 10.09
CA THR A 87 37.74 8.81 10.36
C THR A 87 38.25 10.06 9.65
N LEU A 88 38.14 11.21 10.30
CA LEU A 88 39.19 12.21 10.10
C LEU A 88 40.43 11.68 10.82
N PRO A 89 41.65 12.12 10.47
CA PRO A 89 42.24 12.49 9.18
C PRO A 89 43.65 11.82 9.13
N VAL A 90 44.58 12.27 8.30
CA VAL A 90 46.04 11.99 8.43
C VAL A 90 46.50 11.72 9.88
N SER A 91 47.21 10.61 10.10
CA SER A 91 47.67 10.19 11.44
C SER A 91 48.60 11.23 12.10
N LEU A 92 48.41 11.50 13.40
CA LEU A 92 49.28 12.41 14.16
C LEU A 92 50.74 11.93 14.24
N GLU A 93 50.99 10.61 14.07
CA GLU A 93 52.36 10.06 13.98
C GLU A 93 53.12 10.55 12.74
N GLN A 94 52.40 10.90 11.67
CA GLN A 94 53.01 11.34 10.40
C GLN A 94 53.30 12.85 10.34
N GLN A 95 52.78 13.67 11.28
CA GLN A 95 52.82 15.13 11.14
C GLN A 95 53.90 15.88 11.93
N GLY A 96 54.61 15.25 12.87
CA GLY A 96 55.57 15.98 13.72
C GLY A 96 56.95 15.35 13.74
N VAL A 97 57.93 15.95 13.04
CA VAL A 97 59.37 15.61 13.19
C VAL A 97 59.80 15.77 14.66
N LEU A 98 59.16 16.68 15.41
CA LEU A 98 59.40 16.94 16.83
C LEU A 98 58.86 15.84 17.78
N ALA A 99 57.80 15.11 17.40
CA ALA A 99 57.22 14.05 18.24
C ALA A 99 58.08 12.78 18.28
N ARG A 100 58.96 12.59 17.28
CA ARG A 100 59.87 11.45 17.18
C ARG A 100 61.11 11.59 18.08
N ALA A 101 61.40 12.80 18.56
CA ALA A 101 62.61 13.11 19.34
C ALA A 101 62.47 12.93 20.86
N PHE A 102 61.24 12.77 21.38
CA PHE A 102 60.97 12.65 22.83
C PHE A 102 60.53 11.26 23.26
N LYS A 103 60.88 10.22 22.48
CA LYS A 103 60.56 8.83 22.79
C LYS A 103 61.86 8.01 22.94
N GLU A 104 62.62 8.32 23.98
CA GLU A 104 63.50 7.38 24.69
C GLU A 104 63.11 7.35 26.16
#